data_AF-A0A2S2N767-F1
#
_entry.id   AF-A0A2S2N767-F1
#
_cell.length_a   1.000
_cell.length_b   1.000
_cell.length_c   1.000
_cell.angle_alpha   90.00
_cell.angle_beta   90.00
_cell.angle_gamma   90.00
#
_symmetry.space_group_name_H-M   'P 1'
#
loop_
_entity.id
_entity.type
_entity.pdbx_description
1 polymer ?
#
loop_
_entity_poly.entity_id
_entity_poly.type
_entity_poly.pdbx_seq_one_letter_code
_entity_poly.pdbx_strand_id
1 'polypeptide(L)'
;MMYCQPKGSFYVQLEDDVVAKPQFHTIMKKTALQRIADGQEWFILDFCRLGFIGKMMRCSDLPWLIQFIVMFYNDKPGDWLLDGMMETKACNLEKDLRDCRKRKDEIWVTFRPSLFQHIGTRSSLNGKIQLLKDSLFKKSVNVKRINKIRGK
;
A
#
# COMPACT_ATOMS: atom_id res chain seq x y z
N MET A 1 -12.98 2.65 -4.25
CA MET A 1 -13.06 1.18 -4.05
C MET A 1 -14.32 0.56 -4.66
N MET A 2 -15.53 0.84 -4.16
CA MET A 2 -16.80 0.25 -4.66
C MET A 2 -16.98 0.29 -6.18
N TYR A 3 -16.76 1.47 -6.78
CA TYR A 3 -16.86 1.67 -8.23
C TYR A 3 -15.89 0.77 -9.05
N CYS A 4 -14.75 0.40 -8.48
CA CYS A 4 -13.72 -0.35 -9.18
C CYS A 4 -13.98 -1.87 -9.17
N GLN A 5 -14.80 -2.37 -8.23
CA GLN A 5 -14.99 -3.81 -8.02
C GLN A 5 -15.39 -4.56 -9.30
N PRO A 6 -16.40 -4.14 -10.09
CA PRO A 6 -16.78 -4.86 -11.30
C PRO A 6 -15.89 -4.54 -12.53
N LYS A 7 -14.88 -3.67 -12.39
CA LYS A 7 -14.14 -3.09 -13.52
C LYS A 7 -12.75 -3.67 -13.74
N GLY A 8 -12.30 -4.59 -12.89
CA GLY A 8 -10.99 -5.20 -13.02
C GLY A 8 -10.79 -6.39 -12.11
N SER A 9 -9.68 -7.10 -12.30
CA SER A 9 -9.30 -8.24 -11.46
C SER A 9 -8.54 -7.81 -10.20
N PHE A 10 -7.84 -6.68 -10.27
CA PHE A 10 -7.03 -6.13 -9.19
C PHE A 10 -7.37 -4.67 -8.95
N TYR A 11 -7.36 -4.30 -7.67
CA TYR A 11 -7.48 -2.93 -7.19
C TYR A 11 -6.15 -2.47 -6.60
N VAL A 12 -5.81 -1.21 -6.79
CA VAL A 12 -4.61 -0.59 -6.20
C VAL A 12 -5.02 0.70 -5.50
N GLN A 13 -4.72 0.81 -4.21
CA GLN A 13 -4.86 2.06 -3.46
C GLN A 13 -3.62 2.93 -3.69
N LEU A 14 -3.83 4.16 -4.17
CA LEU A 14 -2.81 5.19 -4.37
C LEU A 14 -3.34 6.54 -3.89
N GLU A 15 -2.40 7.44 -3.64
CA GLU A 15 -2.64 8.87 -3.38
C GLU A 15 -2.14 9.68 -4.59
N ASP A 16 -2.52 10.96 -4.66
CA ASP A 16 -2.17 11.89 -5.74
C ASP A 16 -0.74 12.44 -5.63
N ASP A 17 -0.13 12.38 -4.45
CA ASP A 17 1.19 12.95 -4.14
C ASP A 17 2.28 11.87 -3.98
N VAL A 18 2.30 10.91 -4.90
CA VAL A 18 3.31 9.84 -4.93
C VAL A 18 4.24 9.93 -6.15
N VAL A 19 5.48 9.50 -5.96
CA VAL A 19 6.42 9.20 -7.04
C VAL A 19 6.51 7.69 -7.19
N ALA A 20 6.30 7.19 -8.41
CA ALA A 20 6.40 5.78 -8.75
C ALA A 20 7.72 5.44 -9.46
N LYS A 21 8.20 4.20 -9.29
CA LYS A 21 9.29 3.67 -10.11
C LYS A 21 8.82 3.42 -11.55
N PRO A 22 9.73 3.50 -12.54
CA PRO A 22 9.42 3.08 -13.90
C PRO A 22 8.86 1.66 -13.93
N GLN A 23 7.89 1.42 -14.81
CA GLN A 23 7.27 0.10 -15.00
C GLN A 23 6.56 -0.48 -13.76
N PHE A 24 6.22 0.35 -12.76
CA PHE A 24 5.56 -0.12 -11.53
C PHE A 24 4.36 -1.03 -11.80
N HIS A 25 3.50 -0.68 -12.76
CA HIS A 25 2.29 -1.45 -13.09
C HIS A 25 2.62 -2.85 -13.62
N THR A 26 3.64 -2.98 -14.48
CA THR A 26 4.10 -4.27 -15.02
C THR A 26 4.66 -5.14 -13.91
N ILE A 27 5.48 -4.56 -13.02
CA ILE A 27 6.04 -5.26 -11.86
C ILE A 27 4.91 -5.78 -10.98
N MET A 28 3.98 -4.91 -10.58
CA MET A 28 2.86 -5.27 -9.71
C MET A 28 2.00 -6.38 -10.31
N LYS A 29 1.63 -6.25 -11.59
CA LYS A 29 0.83 -7.27 -12.29
C LYS A 29 1.57 -8.62 -12.35
N LYS A 30 2.85 -8.61 -12.71
CA LYS A 30 3.66 -9.84 -12.77
C LYS A 30 3.76 -10.49 -11.40
N THR A 31 3.99 -9.72 -10.33
CA THR A 31 4.04 -10.23 -8.96
C THR A 31 2.72 -10.89 -8.56
N ALA A 32 1.58 -10.26 -8.85
CA ALA A 32 0.28 -10.83 -8.52
C ALA A 32 0.00 -12.13 -9.27
N LEU A 33 0.26 -12.16 -10.58
CA LEU A 33 0.04 -13.36 -11.41
C LEU A 33 0.98 -14.50 -11.02
N GLN A 34 2.25 -14.20 -10.71
CA GLN A 34 3.20 -15.20 -10.26
C GLN A 34 2.73 -15.89 -8.97
N ARG A 35 2.26 -15.12 -7.98
CA ARG A 35 1.75 -15.71 -6.73
C ARG A 35 0.54 -16.59 -6.94
N ILE A 36 -0.37 -16.18 -7.83
CA ILE A 36 -1.52 -17.00 -8.19
C ILE A 36 -1.06 -18.31 -8.84
N ALA A 37 -0.10 -18.26 -9.77
CA ALA A 37 0.46 -19.43 -10.41
C ALA A 37 1.18 -20.38 -9.43
N ASP A 38 1.87 -19.81 -8.44
CA ASP A 38 2.58 -20.56 -7.39
C ASP A 38 1.65 -21.10 -6.30
N GLY A 39 0.33 -20.86 -6.39
CA GLY A 39 -0.64 -21.27 -5.37
C GLY A 39 -0.44 -20.58 -4.02
N GLN A 40 0.25 -19.44 -3.99
CA GLN A 40 0.50 -18.69 -2.77
C GLN A 40 -0.73 -17.85 -2.40
N GLU A 41 -1.29 -18.10 -1.23
CA GLU A 41 -2.36 -17.28 -0.68
C GLU A 41 -1.82 -15.91 -0.25
N TRP A 42 -2.60 -14.85 -0.50
CA TRP A 42 -2.32 -13.49 -0.04
C TRP A 42 -3.60 -12.68 -0.05
N PHE A 43 -3.71 -11.65 0.78
CA PHE A 43 -4.82 -10.69 0.77
C PHE A 43 -4.38 -9.31 0.26
N ILE A 44 -3.21 -8.84 0.73
CA ILE A 44 -2.60 -7.59 0.27
C ILE A 44 -1.21 -7.88 -0.30
N LEU A 45 -0.94 -7.31 -1.48
CA LEU A 45 0.42 -7.10 -1.96
C LEU A 45 0.80 -5.65 -1.68
N ASP A 46 1.79 -5.47 -0.81
CA ASP A 46 2.21 -4.15 -0.33
C ASP A 46 3.47 -3.68 -1.05
N PHE A 47 3.33 -2.65 -1.88
CA PHE A 47 4.42 -2.07 -2.69
C PHE A 47 4.97 -0.75 -2.10
N CYS A 48 4.47 -0.32 -0.93
CA CYS A 48 4.99 0.83 -0.21
C CYS A 48 4.69 0.71 1.28
N ARG A 49 5.73 0.58 2.12
CA ARG A 49 5.53 0.28 3.55
C ARG A 49 4.89 1.42 4.34
N LEU A 50 4.95 2.63 3.80
CA LEU A 50 4.47 3.82 4.47
C LEU A 50 3.06 4.13 4.01
N GLY A 51 2.15 4.21 4.98
CA GLY A 51 0.80 4.68 4.76
C GLY A 51 -0.03 3.80 3.82
N PHE A 52 -1.12 4.39 3.33
CA PHE A 52 -2.22 3.62 2.72
C PHE A 52 -2.00 3.44 1.21
N ILE A 53 -0.78 3.70 0.74
CA ILE A 53 -0.42 3.74 -0.67
C ILE A 53 0.21 2.44 -1.13
N GLY A 54 0.08 2.14 -2.42
CA GLY A 54 0.72 0.98 -3.04
C GLY A 54 0.16 -0.35 -2.55
N LYS A 55 -1.07 -0.38 -2.02
CA LYS A 55 -1.73 -1.60 -1.55
C LYS A 55 -2.55 -2.19 -2.69
N MET A 56 -2.16 -3.37 -3.17
CA MET A 56 -2.89 -4.10 -4.20
C MET A 56 -3.69 -5.27 -3.59
N MET A 57 -4.94 -5.40 -4.01
CA MET A 57 -5.88 -6.45 -3.59
C MET A 57 -6.60 -7.02 -4.81
N ARG A 58 -7.16 -8.23 -4.69
CA ARG A 58 -8.09 -8.75 -5.70
C ARG A 58 -9.43 -8.03 -5.59
N CYS A 59 -10.05 -7.73 -6.72
CA CYS A 59 -11.38 -7.12 -6.71
C CYS A 59 -12.45 -8.03 -6.09
N SER A 60 -12.26 -9.35 -6.12
CA SER A 60 -13.12 -10.32 -5.44
C SER A 60 -13.11 -10.17 -3.91
N ASP A 61 -12.02 -9.67 -3.34
CA ASP A 61 -11.84 -9.51 -1.91
C ASP A 61 -12.18 -8.09 -1.42
N LEU A 62 -12.33 -7.13 -2.35
CA LEU A 62 -12.68 -5.75 -2.03
C LEU A 62 -13.94 -5.58 -1.18
N PRO A 63 -15.02 -6.39 -1.32
CA PRO A 63 -16.20 -6.23 -0.47
C PRO A 63 -15.89 -6.24 1.03
N TRP A 64 -14.94 -7.08 1.47
CA TRP A 64 -14.50 -7.11 2.88
C TRP A 64 -13.89 -5.78 3.32
N LEU A 65 -12.95 -5.25 2.54
CA LEU A 65 -12.31 -3.97 2.84
C LEU A 65 -13.30 -2.80 2.81
N ILE A 66 -14.17 -2.78 1.81
CA ILE A 66 -15.18 -1.73 1.64
C ILE A 66 -16.10 -1.69 2.87
N GLN A 67 -16.64 -2.85 3.27
CA GLN A 67 -17.54 -2.94 4.41
C GLN A 67 -16.83 -2.49 5.69
N PHE A 68 -15.60 -2.96 5.93
CA PHE A 68 -14.84 -2.57 7.10
C PHE A 68 -14.57 -1.06 7.15
N ILE A 69 -14.12 -0.46 6.03
CA ILE A 69 -13.89 0.99 5.97
C ILE A 69 -15.20 1.75 6.16
N VAL A 70 -16.29 1.37 5.51
CA VAL A 70 -17.59 2.06 5.64
C VAL A 70 -18.10 2.02 7.08
N MET A 71 -17.88 0.94 7.81
CA MET A 71 -18.29 0.85 9.23
C MET A 71 -17.48 1.78 10.13
N PHE A 72 -16.19 2.01 9.84
CA PHE A 72 -15.26 2.65 10.79
C PHE A 72 -14.58 3.92 10.25
N TYR A 73 -15.06 4.50 9.14
CA TYR A 73 -14.36 5.57 8.41
C TYR A 73 -14.08 6.84 9.24
N ASN A 74 -14.90 7.11 10.26
CA ASN A 74 -14.74 8.26 11.15
C ASN A 74 -13.92 7.96 12.41
N ASP A 75 -13.65 6.70 12.72
CA ASP A 75 -13.02 6.32 13.98
C ASP A 75 -11.50 6.32 13.89
N LYS A 76 -10.95 5.95 12.72
CA LYS A 76 -9.50 5.86 12.50
C LYS A 76 -9.12 6.21 11.06
N PRO A 77 -7.88 6.64 10.81
CA PRO A 77 -7.35 6.80 9.46
C PRO A 77 -7.38 5.49 8.65
N GLY A 78 -7.44 5.59 7.32
CA GLY A 78 -7.53 4.43 6.42
C GLY A 78 -6.44 3.38 6.63
N ASP A 79 -5.21 3.81 6.94
CA ASP A 79 -4.10 2.92 7.30
C ASP A 79 -4.38 2.02 8.49
N TRP A 80 -4.92 2.61 9.55
CA TRP A 80 -5.19 1.93 10.79
C TRP A 80 -6.41 1.03 10.65
N LEU A 81 -7.37 1.42 9.81
CA LEU A 81 -8.50 0.58 9.45
C LEU A 81 -8.06 -0.64 8.62
N LEU A 82 -7.16 -0.46 7.65
CA LEU A 82 -6.60 -1.57 6.89
C LEU A 82 -5.86 -2.55 7.81
N ASP A 83 -5.01 -2.02 8.70
CA ASP A 83 -4.26 -2.85 9.65
C ASP A 83 -5.18 -3.60 10.61
N GLY A 84 -6.17 -2.92 11.20
CA GLY A 84 -7.14 -3.53 12.11
C GLY A 84 -8.04 -4.56 11.44
N MET A 85 -8.41 -4.37 10.17
CA MET A 85 -9.12 -5.39 9.39
C MET A 85 -8.25 -6.63 9.20
N MET A 86 -6.96 -6.45 8.92
CA MET A 86 -6.02 -7.56 8.74
C MET A 86 -5.74 -8.30 10.04
N GLU A 87 -5.69 -7.60 11.16
CA GLU A 87 -5.67 -8.22 12.49
C GLU A 87 -6.94 -9.04 12.74
N THR A 88 -8.11 -8.49 12.44
CA THR A 88 -9.40 -9.19 12.58
C THR A 88 -9.46 -10.45 11.71
N LYS A 89 -8.84 -10.41 10.52
CA LYS A 89 -8.82 -11.54 9.58
C LYS A 89 -7.79 -12.62 9.94
N ALA A 90 -6.63 -12.25 10.48
CA ALA A 90 -5.50 -13.16 10.68
C ALA A 90 -5.35 -13.67 12.12
N CYS A 91 -5.71 -12.86 13.12
CA CYS A 91 -5.35 -13.10 14.50
C CYS A 91 -6.41 -13.90 15.25
N ASN A 92 -5.97 -14.86 16.06
CA ASN A 92 -6.83 -15.65 16.95
C ASN A 92 -6.67 -15.12 18.37
N LEU A 93 -7.80 -14.85 19.04
CA LEU A 93 -7.84 -14.31 20.41
C LEU A 93 -7.22 -15.25 21.46
N GLU A 94 -7.16 -16.56 21.18
CA GLU A 94 -6.56 -17.55 22.08
C GLU A 94 -5.04 -17.68 21.91
N LYS A 95 -4.45 -16.97 20.94
CA LYS A 95 -3.04 -17.07 20.59
C LYS A 95 -2.28 -15.80 20.96
N ASP A 96 -0.94 -15.93 21.04
CA ASP A 96 -0.09 -14.81 21.39
C ASP A 96 0.09 -13.82 20.21
N LEU A 97 0.63 -12.64 20.53
CA LEU A 97 0.88 -11.59 19.54
C LEU A 97 1.92 -11.99 18.47
N ARG A 98 2.78 -12.99 18.74
CA ARG A 98 3.76 -13.46 17.74
C ARG A 98 3.08 -14.30 16.67
N ASP A 99 2.16 -15.17 17.06
CA ASP A 99 1.33 -15.95 16.15
C ASP A 99 0.45 -15.04 15.28
N CYS A 100 -0.18 -14.04 15.88
CA CYS A 100 -0.94 -13.00 15.16
C CYS A 100 -0.09 -12.29 14.10
N ARG A 101 1.10 -11.81 14.46
CA ARG A 101 2.02 -11.17 13.50
C ARG A 101 2.41 -12.11 12.36
N LYS A 102 2.77 -13.35 12.68
CA LYS A 102 3.15 -14.35 11.68
C LYS A 102 2.03 -14.59 10.67
N ARG A 103 0.80 -14.83 11.13
CA ARG A 103 -0.36 -15.02 10.23
C ARG A 103 -0.68 -13.77 9.42
N LYS A 104 -0.54 -12.58 10.01
CA LYS A 104 -0.72 -11.33 9.28
C LYS A 104 0.30 -11.18 8.16
N ASP A 105 1.56 -11.50 8.43
CA ASP A 105 2.66 -11.45 7.45
C ASP A 105 2.50 -12.48 6.32
N GLU A 106 1.85 -13.63 6.57
CA GLU A 106 1.53 -14.63 5.54
C GLU A 106 0.55 -14.08 4.49
N ILE A 107 -0.44 -13.28 4.91
CA ILE A 107 -1.47 -12.72 4.01
C ILE A 107 -1.20 -11.25 3.60
N TRP A 108 -0.30 -10.55 4.29
CA TRP A 108 0.16 -9.20 3.94
C TRP A 108 1.58 -9.27 3.40
N VAL A 109 1.69 -9.46 2.09
CA VAL A 109 2.98 -9.73 1.47
C VAL A 109 3.65 -8.44 1.00
N THR A 110 4.74 -8.07 1.68
CA THR A 110 5.52 -6.88 1.34
C THR A 110 6.46 -7.15 0.17
N PHE A 111 6.30 -6.39 -0.91
CA PHE A 111 7.23 -6.37 -2.04
C PHE A 111 8.46 -5.52 -1.72
N ARG A 112 9.64 -6.00 -2.12
CA ARG A 112 10.90 -5.28 -1.97
C ARG A 112 11.66 -5.26 -3.30
N PRO A 113 12.19 -4.11 -3.73
CA PRO A 113 12.13 -2.79 -3.09
C PRO A 113 10.79 -2.07 -3.31
N SER A 114 10.45 -1.10 -2.46
CA SER A 114 9.23 -0.29 -2.63
C SER A 114 9.17 0.38 -4.00
N LEU A 115 7.98 0.44 -4.56
CA LEU A 115 7.69 1.02 -5.88
C LEU A 115 7.20 2.46 -5.81
N PHE A 116 6.70 2.90 -4.65
CA PHE A 116 6.16 4.23 -4.45
C PHE A 116 6.83 4.95 -3.28
N GLN A 117 6.85 6.28 -3.36
CA GLN A 117 7.27 7.18 -2.31
C GLN A 117 6.32 8.37 -2.26
N HIS A 118 5.71 8.61 -1.10
CA HIS A 118 4.96 9.82 -0.82
C HIS A 118 5.88 11.05 -0.86
N ILE A 119 5.46 12.13 -1.51
CA ILE A 119 6.23 13.38 -1.64
C ILE A 119 5.50 14.60 -1.04
N GLY A 120 4.25 14.46 -0.61
CA GLY A 120 3.56 15.50 0.15
C GLY A 120 4.29 15.84 1.44
N THR A 121 4.51 17.13 1.67
CA THR A 121 5.22 17.64 2.86
C THR A 121 4.29 18.31 3.86
N ARG A 122 3.08 18.70 3.43
CA ARG A 122 2.06 19.32 4.28
C ARG A 122 0.92 18.33 4.47
N SER A 123 0.67 17.97 5.73
CA SER A 123 -0.48 17.15 6.09
C SER A 123 -1.74 18.01 6.16
N SER A 124 -2.89 17.37 5.94
CA SER A 124 -4.21 17.93 6.27
C SER A 124 -4.44 18.09 7.78
N LEU A 125 -3.64 17.43 8.61
CA LEU A 125 -3.66 17.62 10.07
C LEU A 125 -2.94 18.91 10.45
N ASN A 126 -3.60 19.73 11.29
CA ASN A 126 -3.09 21.03 11.71
C ASN A 126 -1.65 20.97 12.23
N GLY A 127 -0.76 21.72 11.57
CA GLY A 127 0.64 21.86 11.96
C GLY A 127 1.55 20.66 11.67
N LYS A 128 1.05 19.58 11.04
CA LYS A 128 1.85 18.37 10.81
C LYS A 128 2.60 18.43 9.48
N ILE A 129 3.92 18.43 9.57
CA ILE A 129 4.82 18.31 8.41
C ILE A 129 5.17 16.83 8.23
N GLN A 130 5.00 16.30 7.02
CA GLN A 130 5.32 14.91 6.69
C GLN A 130 6.67 14.85 5.94
N LEU A 131 7.69 14.32 6.61
CA LEU A 131 9.04 14.16 6.03
C LEU A 131 9.47 12.69 5.91
N LEU A 132 8.58 11.75 6.25
CA LEU A 132 8.87 10.33 6.21
C LEU A 132 9.19 9.87 4.78
N LYS A 133 10.27 9.10 4.66
CA LYS A 133 10.68 8.45 3.42
C LYS A 133 10.81 6.97 3.65
N ASP A 134 10.36 6.18 2.66
CA ASP A 134 10.47 4.74 2.72
C ASP A 134 11.94 4.37 2.48
N SER A 135 12.56 3.75 3.47
CA SER A 135 13.96 3.31 3.41
C SER A 135 14.21 2.28 2.31
N LEU A 136 13.18 1.56 1.87
CA LEU A 136 13.26 0.60 0.77
C LEU A 136 13.01 1.25 -0.60
N PHE A 137 12.60 2.52 -0.64
CA PHE A 137 12.53 3.28 -1.88
C PHE A 137 13.92 3.79 -2.28
N LYS A 138 14.74 2.89 -2.84
CA LYS A 138 15.98 3.29 -3.50
C LYS A 138 15.64 4.13 -4.73
N LYS A 139 15.98 5.42 -4.72
CA LYS A 139 15.97 6.26 -5.94
C LYS A 139 16.97 5.65 -6.92
N SER A 140 16.49 5.27 -8.11
CA SER A 140 17.39 5.12 -9.25
C SER A 140 18.06 6.49 -9.45
N VAL A 141 19.38 6.53 -9.27
CA VAL A 141 20.19 7.72 -9.51
C VAL A 141 20.09 8.06 -10.99
N ASN A 142 19.33 9.12 -11.32
CA ASN A 142 19.64 10.10 -12.35
C ASN A 142 18.48 11.09 -12.50
N VAL A 143 18.45 12.09 -11.62
CA VAL A 143 17.91 13.39 -11.99
C VAL A 143 19.11 14.33 -11.95
N LYS A 144 19.74 14.55 -13.09
CA LYS A 144 20.64 15.70 -13.26
C LYS A 144 19.79 16.92 -12.96
N ARG A 145 20.04 17.58 -11.83
CA ARG A 145 19.54 18.94 -11.58
C ARG A 145 20.10 19.80 -12.72
N ILE A 146 19.26 20.14 -13.68
CA ILE A 146 19.58 21.23 -14.60
C ILE A 146 19.55 22.48 -13.74
N ASN A 147 20.73 23.00 -13.43
CA ASN A 147 20.87 24.30 -12.81
C ASN A 147 20.17 25.32 -13.71
N LYS A 148 19.13 25.96 -13.18
CA LYS A 148 18.47 27.10 -13.82
C LYS A 148 19.54 28.19 -13.96
N ILE A 149 20.04 28.37 -15.18
CA ILE A 149 20.86 29.52 -15.55
C ILE A 149 20.01 30.76 -15.25
N ARG A 150 20.40 31.53 -14.22
CA ARG A 150 19.89 32.88 -14.02
C ARG A 150 20.38 33.71 -15.20
N GLY A 151 19.49 33.92 -16.18
CA GLY A 151 19.69 34.87 -17.26
C GLY A 151 19.19 36.24 -16.82
N LYS A 152 20.13 37.20 -16.85
CA LYS A 152 20.02 38.67 -16.90
C LYS A 152 19.12 39.37 -15.87
#